data_AF-A0A2G8SSA2-F1
#
_entry.id   AF-A0A2G8SSA2-F1
#
_cell.length_a   1.000
_cell.length_b   1.000
_cell.length_c   1.000
_cell.angle_alpha   90.00
_cell.angle_beta   90.00
_cell.angle_gamma   90.00
#
_symmetry.space_group_name_H-M   'P 1'
#
loop_
_entity.id
_entity.type
_entity.pdbx_description
1 polymer ?
#
loop_
_entity_poly.entity_id
_entity_poly.type
_entity_poly.pdbx_seq_one_letter_code
_entity_poly.pdbx_strand_id
1 'polypeptide(L)'
;MALLLMRLGMDYGSRGRPRNISLWNYSDNNDGISILDITDPDRPAYCFLRSKDVLDAYGYLTTYYPIGRDQLSLLANSEDESSKKTDEGIVEDDSETESDEEDEVSPLDDLSPLDDLLLMHRLRAIKSLESVPIISAVLLGEARPYVRFRDLGRSFASSTTTSEVAVVHGSFIVLSLVDLTFSAAMKHSLAMQDTTDLEQVLGPPGKAREMKKILRDLDPFPDSGTRLLVRVLSELNESVRVDLSDFQLSAPQLVEVLFDCGEIVFLDASFNNLIAADDIPKLLETAPALCRVVVVGCPSVVDAHILALVQHEPSRFKSLEGLLYPAFLTVEKLDSYPITFTFASIGDGMGCSALACTSVPFFTPAQVNQALIDALPWKDARKNRYDRGSTYPMVGFSAFHAGARAPGEKFGRRPVVSLQTTLIPRGQNDFWAFVVSRVSQSGSDKNGKNMWGFVHFMKREDGRTELSPDPSATESGSTRRTSQVRTLEYSGQLYDLHGFLERMASKRRPMPSETAVKELERILYKKHSKTGEFYCLFMREEDVERIIVS
;
A
#
# COMPACT_ATOMS: atom_id res chain seq x y z
N MET A 1 13.21 -14.36 -2.01
CA MET A 1 13.35 -12.99 -1.44
C MET A 1 12.73 -12.00 -2.41
N ALA A 2 11.67 -11.33 -2.00
CA ALA A 2 10.99 -10.32 -2.80
C ALA A 2 11.43 -8.93 -2.31
N LEU A 3 12.50 -8.40 -2.93
CA LEU A 3 12.97 -7.04 -2.65
C LEU A 3 12.26 -6.04 -3.56
N LEU A 4 11.61 -5.05 -2.95
CA LEU A 4 11.10 -3.88 -3.64
C LEU A 4 12.12 -2.74 -3.49
N LEU A 5 12.71 -2.31 -4.61
CA LEU A 5 13.68 -1.21 -4.64
C LEU A 5 12.95 0.10 -4.98
N MET A 6 12.95 1.08 -4.07
CA MET A 6 12.41 2.42 -4.30
C MET A 6 13.53 3.47 -4.25
N ARG A 7 13.62 4.34 -5.25
CA ARG A 7 14.58 5.46 -5.30
C ARG A 7 13.83 6.75 -4.88
N LEU A 8 14.33 7.51 -3.90
CA LEU A 8 13.73 8.78 -3.43
C LEU A 8 14.64 9.98 -3.81
N GLY A 9 14.09 11.15 -4.21
CA GLY A 9 14.92 12.36 -4.41
C GLY A 9 14.20 13.64 -4.90
N MET A 10 14.73 14.82 -4.48
CA MET A 10 14.35 16.20 -4.84
C MET A 10 15.43 16.89 -5.71
N ASP A 11 15.09 18.01 -6.37
CA ASP A 11 15.76 18.58 -7.56
C ASP A 11 16.77 19.72 -7.29
N TYR A 12 17.82 19.79 -8.14
CA TYR A 12 18.38 21.00 -8.79
C TYR A 12 19.09 20.63 -10.14
N GLY A 13 18.33 20.63 -11.25
CA GLY A 13 18.66 21.03 -12.63
C GLY A 13 19.91 20.51 -13.37
N SER A 14 19.74 19.73 -14.46
CA SER A 14 19.90 20.17 -15.87
C SER A 14 20.04 19.04 -16.94
N ARG A 15 19.18 19.14 -17.98
CA ARG A 15 19.22 18.70 -19.41
C ARG A 15 19.85 17.34 -19.84
N GLY A 16 18.95 16.43 -20.25
CA GLY A 16 18.87 15.97 -21.66
C GLY A 16 19.47 14.61 -22.02
N ARG A 17 18.84 13.49 -21.60
CA ARG A 17 19.09 12.11 -22.08
C ARG A 17 17.81 11.23 -22.03
N PRO A 18 17.77 10.10 -22.77
CA PRO A 18 16.53 9.39 -23.10
C PRO A 18 15.77 8.82 -21.88
N ARG A 19 14.45 8.86 -21.97
CA ARG A 19 13.47 8.61 -20.89
C ARG A 19 13.44 7.13 -20.49
N ASN A 20 14.22 6.78 -19.47
CA ASN A 20 13.91 5.64 -18.61
C ASN A 20 12.66 5.98 -17.80
N ILE A 21 11.73 5.05 -17.61
CA ILE A 21 10.63 5.19 -16.65
C ILE A 21 11.24 5.08 -15.24
N SER A 22 11.90 6.13 -14.79
CA SER A 22 11.83 6.46 -13.38
C SER A 22 10.42 7.04 -13.19
N LEU A 23 9.72 6.65 -12.11
CA LEU A 23 8.59 7.40 -11.57
C LEU A 23 8.96 8.85 -11.14
N TRP A 24 10.14 9.32 -11.57
CA TRP A 24 10.92 10.45 -11.12
C TRP A 24 11.69 11.04 -12.31
N ASN A 25 11.01 11.35 -13.41
CA ASN A 25 11.61 11.87 -14.65
C ASN A 25 12.23 13.29 -14.51
N TYR A 26 12.49 13.76 -13.29
CA TYR A 26 12.94 15.12 -13.01
C TYR A 26 14.17 15.24 -12.10
N SER A 27 14.87 14.17 -11.69
CA SER A 27 16.11 14.31 -10.91
C SER A 27 17.15 13.19 -11.10
N ASP A 28 18.44 13.56 -11.07
CA ASP A 28 19.56 12.64 -10.90
C ASP A 28 19.54 12.11 -9.46
N ASN A 29 19.24 10.82 -9.29
CA ASN A 29 19.11 10.21 -7.98
C ASN A 29 20.44 9.64 -7.49
N ASN A 30 21.35 10.48 -7.02
CA ASN A 30 22.66 10.04 -6.50
C ASN A 30 22.69 9.83 -4.98
N ASP A 31 21.52 9.94 -4.33
CA ASP A 31 21.39 10.19 -2.89
C ASP A 31 21.08 8.95 -2.04
N GLY A 32 20.79 7.83 -2.71
CA GLY A 32 20.60 6.52 -2.08
C GLY A 32 19.42 5.75 -2.66
N ILE A 33 19.22 4.53 -2.18
CA ILE A 33 18.13 3.63 -2.57
C ILE A 33 17.42 3.20 -1.29
N SER A 34 16.11 3.44 -1.19
CA SER A 34 15.29 2.81 -0.18
C SER A 34 14.97 1.39 -0.61
N ILE A 35 15.26 0.42 0.24
CA ILE A 35 14.94 -0.98 0.01
C ILE A 35 13.86 -1.37 0.99
N LEU A 36 12.79 -1.97 0.48
CA LEU A 36 11.77 -2.62 1.28
C LEU A 36 11.83 -4.12 1.00
N ASP A 37 11.99 -4.92 2.04
CA ASP A 37 11.85 -6.36 1.99
C ASP A 37 10.43 -6.70 2.39
N ILE A 38 9.67 -7.22 1.42
CA ILE A 38 8.28 -7.63 1.59
C ILE A 38 8.14 -9.15 1.47
N THR A 39 9.25 -9.89 1.63
CA THR A 39 9.24 -11.36 1.62
C THR A 39 8.29 -11.91 2.67
N ASP A 40 8.26 -11.30 3.86
CA ASP A 40 7.20 -11.47 4.85
C ASP A 40 6.36 -10.18 4.87
N PRO A 41 5.18 -10.17 4.23
CA PRO A 41 4.38 -8.95 4.13
C PRO A 41 3.77 -8.46 5.44
N ASP A 42 3.79 -9.26 6.51
CA ASP A 42 3.30 -8.89 7.84
C ASP A 42 4.42 -8.38 8.74
N ARG A 43 5.66 -8.63 8.34
CA ARG A 43 6.86 -8.14 8.97
C ARG A 43 7.79 -7.51 7.94
N PRO A 44 7.33 -6.45 7.22
CA PRO A 44 8.16 -5.80 6.25
C PRO A 44 9.42 -5.26 6.93
N ALA A 45 10.56 -5.37 6.25
CA ALA A 45 11.80 -4.75 6.69
C ALA A 45 12.19 -3.65 5.71
N TYR A 46 12.97 -2.67 6.17
CA TYR A 46 13.45 -1.60 5.30
C TYR A 46 14.93 -1.30 5.52
N CYS A 47 15.57 -0.66 4.55
CA CYS A 47 16.80 0.09 4.81
C CYS A 47 16.94 1.20 3.78
N PHE A 48 17.84 2.14 4.07
CA PHE A 48 18.30 3.14 3.12
C PHE A 48 19.75 2.80 2.76
N LEU A 49 19.99 2.48 1.50
CA LEU A 49 21.32 2.30 0.97
C LEU A 49 21.87 3.63 0.47
N ARG A 50 22.99 4.08 1.05
CA ARG A 50 23.78 5.16 0.48
C ARG A 50 25.15 4.61 0.11
N SER A 51 25.46 4.58 -1.19
CA SER A 51 26.65 3.90 -1.72
C SER A 51 26.68 2.40 -1.37
N LYS A 52 27.35 2.02 -0.27
CA LYS A 52 27.45 0.65 0.25
C LYS A 52 26.93 0.53 1.67
N ASP A 53 26.51 1.64 2.25
CA ASP A 53 26.20 1.73 3.66
C ASP A 53 24.69 1.58 3.85
N VAL A 54 24.33 0.65 4.73
CA VAL A 54 22.96 0.35 5.14
C VAL A 54 22.64 1.25 6.33
N LEU A 55 21.66 2.12 6.12
CA LEU A 55 21.20 3.10 7.07
C LEU A 55 19.74 2.83 7.45
N ASP A 56 19.39 3.15 8.68
CA ASP A 56 18.01 3.31 9.11
C ASP A 56 17.47 4.69 8.70
N ALA A 57 16.20 4.97 8.99
CA ALA A 57 15.60 6.26 8.64
C ALA A 57 16.33 7.45 9.30
N TYR A 58 16.84 7.24 10.51
CA TYR A 58 17.61 8.23 11.26
C TYR A 58 18.99 8.51 10.63
N GLY A 59 19.78 7.47 10.39
CA GLY A 59 21.08 7.55 9.75
C GLY A 59 20.99 8.16 8.35
N TYR A 60 19.93 7.84 7.60
CA TYR A 60 19.67 8.47 6.31
C TYR A 60 19.42 9.98 6.46
N LEU A 61 18.51 10.38 7.37
CA LEU A 61 18.16 11.79 7.56
C LEU A 61 19.34 12.63 8.08
N THR A 62 20.13 12.08 9.01
CA THR A 62 21.28 12.77 9.60
C THR A 62 22.39 13.07 8.60
N THR A 63 22.38 12.41 7.44
CA THR A 63 23.33 12.73 6.36
C THR A 63 22.96 13.99 5.57
N TYR A 64 21.74 14.50 5.73
CA TYR A 64 21.27 15.75 5.10
C TYR A 64 21.08 16.89 6.11
N TYR A 65 20.66 16.52 7.33
CA TYR A 65 20.41 17.46 8.40
C TYR A 65 21.28 17.03 9.58
N PRO A 66 22.33 17.77 9.96
CA PRO A 66 23.14 17.44 11.12
C PRO A 66 22.31 17.67 12.38
N ILE A 67 21.46 16.70 12.71
CA ILE A 67 20.63 16.71 13.91
C ILE A 67 21.52 16.21 15.05
N GLY A 68 21.87 17.12 15.97
CA GLY A 68 22.60 16.75 17.17
C GLY A 68 21.79 15.73 17.97
N ARG A 69 22.43 14.69 18.52
CA ARG A 69 21.74 13.65 19.31
C ARG A 69 20.93 14.25 20.46
N ASP A 70 21.44 15.33 21.06
CA ASP A 70 20.81 16.00 22.19
C ASP A 70 19.51 16.72 21.80
N GLN A 71 19.38 17.13 20.54
CA GLN A 71 18.18 17.79 20.03
C GLN A 71 16.98 16.83 19.92
N LEU A 72 17.20 15.54 19.65
CA LEU A 72 16.09 14.57 19.61
C LEU A 72 15.45 14.38 20.98
N SER A 73 16.27 14.30 22.02
CA SER A 73 15.78 14.12 23.39
C SER A 73 14.95 15.32 23.83
N LEU A 74 15.40 16.54 23.48
CA LEU A 74 14.66 17.77 23.77
C LEU A 74 13.33 17.86 23.01
N LEU A 75 13.32 17.50 21.73
CA LEU A 75 12.12 17.52 20.88
C LEU A 75 11.12 16.41 21.23
N ALA A 76 11.61 15.26 21.71
CA ALA A 76 10.73 14.17 22.17
C ALA A 76 10.01 14.53 23.48
N ASN A 77 10.62 15.36 24.33
CA ASN A 77 10.08 15.71 25.66
C ASN A 77 9.16 16.94 25.64
N SER A 78 9.27 17.83 24.64
CA SER A 78 8.43 19.05 24.56
C SER A 78 6.96 18.77 24.22
N GLU A 79 6.65 17.61 23.61
CA GLU A 79 5.28 17.26 23.22
C GLU A 79 4.39 16.89 24.42
N ASP A 80 4.95 16.21 25.43
CA ASP A 80 4.22 15.81 26.64
C ASP A 80 3.83 17.03 27.49
N GLU A 81 4.66 18.08 27.49
CA GLU A 81 4.41 19.34 28.19
C GLU A 81 3.32 20.18 27.51
N SER A 82 3.28 20.22 26.17
CA SER A 82 2.30 21.05 25.44
C SER A 82 0.86 20.58 25.57
N SER A 83 0.65 19.28 25.81
CA SER A 83 -0.69 18.69 25.98
C SER A 83 -1.32 18.94 27.35
N LYS A 84 -0.54 19.40 28.34
CA LYS A 84 -1.00 19.66 29.71
C LYS A 84 -1.37 21.10 30.01
N LYS A 85 -1.08 22.06 29.12
CA LYS A 85 -1.22 23.51 29.42
C LYS A 85 -2.52 24.19 28.97
N THR A 86 -3.58 23.46 28.64
CA THR A 86 -4.82 24.07 28.11
C THR A 86 -5.94 24.35 29.12
N ASP A 87 -5.73 24.35 30.44
CA ASP A 87 -6.85 24.56 31.38
C ASP A 87 -6.59 25.46 32.61
N GLU A 88 -5.51 26.24 32.65
CA GLU A 88 -5.32 27.23 33.73
C GLU A 88 -5.41 28.66 33.20
N GLY A 89 -6.32 29.43 33.81
CA GLY A 89 -6.80 30.73 33.38
C GLY A 89 -5.69 31.76 33.18
N ILE A 90 -5.82 32.49 32.07
CA ILE A 90 -5.01 33.67 31.75
C ILE A 90 -5.29 34.73 32.83
N VAL A 91 -4.34 34.94 33.73
CA VAL A 91 -4.21 36.16 34.52
C VAL A 91 -3.23 37.04 33.75
N GLU A 92 -3.73 38.15 33.22
CA GLU A 92 -2.92 39.22 32.62
C GLU A 92 -2.14 39.90 33.76
N ASP A 93 -0.81 39.72 33.78
CA ASP A 93 0.08 40.45 34.68
C ASP A 93 1.10 41.23 33.83
N ASP A 94 0.83 42.53 33.71
CA ASP A 94 1.65 43.51 33.02
C ASP A 94 2.83 43.92 33.93
N SER A 95 3.99 43.28 33.74
CA SER A 95 5.25 43.81 34.29
C SER A 95 6.31 43.92 33.19
N GLU A 96 6.45 45.16 32.70
CA GLU A 96 7.55 45.59 31.85
C GLU A 96 8.85 45.55 32.66
N THR A 97 9.77 44.66 32.30
CA THR A 97 11.14 44.70 32.81
C THR A 97 12.10 44.73 31.63
N GLU A 98 12.66 45.91 31.38
CA GLU A 98 13.74 46.15 30.42
C GLU A 98 15.05 45.64 31.04
N SER A 99 15.62 44.58 30.47
CA SER A 99 17.01 44.19 30.74
C SER A 99 17.74 44.04 29.41
N ASP A 100 18.64 45.00 29.17
CA ASP A 100 19.62 44.99 28.10
C ASP A 100 20.72 43.95 28.41
N GLU A 101 20.60 42.75 27.86
CA GLU A 101 21.72 41.81 27.75
C GLU A 101 22.03 41.60 26.26
N GLU A 102 23.26 41.94 25.88
CA GLU A 102 23.79 41.76 24.51
C GLU A 102 24.04 40.27 24.27
N ASP A 103 23.05 39.59 23.68
CA ASP A 103 23.13 38.17 23.37
C ASP A 103 24.06 37.85 22.19
N GLU A 104 24.96 36.92 22.46
CA GLU A 104 25.85 36.25 21.53
C GLU A 104 25.01 35.53 20.45
N VAL A 105 24.96 36.09 19.24
CA VAL A 105 24.15 35.57 18.12
C VAL A 105 24.59 34.14 17.77
N SER A 106 23.83 33.16 18.24
CA SER A 106 24.02 31.74 17.92
C SER A 106 23.80 31.54 16.40
N PRO A 107 24.67 30.82 15.67
CA PRO A 107 24.54 30.58 14.22
C PRO A 107 23.28 29.80 13.77
N LEU A 108 22.29 29.63 14.64
CA LEU A 108 21.12 28.76 14.47
C LEU A 108 19.78 29.51 14.46
N ASP A 109 19.74 30.82 14.71
CA ASP A 109 18.48 31.61 14.66
C ASP A 109 17.99 31.92 13.23
N ASP A 110 18.71 31.46 12.20
CA ASP A 110 18.38 31.68 10.78
C ASP A 110 17.51 30.56 10.16
N LEU A 111 17.18 29.50 10.91
CA LEU A 111 16.19 28.54 10.41
C LEU A 111 14.81 29.17 10.50
N SER A 112 14.13 29.22 9.35
CA SER A 112 12.77 29.72 9.33
C SER A 112 11.91 28.82 10.25
N PRO A 113 10.93 29.37 10.99
CA PRO A 113 9.99 28.56 11.79
C PRO A 113 9.30 27.42 11.00
N LEU A 114 9.35 27.49 9.67
CA LEU A 114 8.87 26.45 8.77
C LEU A 114 9.81 25.23 8.70
N ASP A 115 11.12 25.44 8.77
CA ASP A 115 12.13 24.37 8.71
C ASP A 115 12.09 23.50 9.98
N ASP A 116 11.92 24.11 11.15
CA ASP A 116 11.75 23.40 12.43
C ASP A 116 10.50 22.52 12.43
N LEU A 117 9.39 23.04 11.91
CA LEU A 117 8.15 22.29 11.82
C LEU A 117 8.29 21.09 10.87
N LEU A 118 8.96 21.29 9.73
CA LEU A 118 9.24 20.21 8.78
C LEU A 118 10.17 19.14 9.37
N LEU A 119 11.20 19.57 10.10
CA LEU A 119 12.12 18.68 10.80
C LEU A 119 11.37 17.83 11.85
N MET A 120 10.50 18.45 12.64
CA MET A 120 9.66 17.76 13.63
C MET A 120 8.76 16.70 12.98
N HIS A 121 8.16 17.02 11.82
CA HIS A 121 7.37 16.06 11.08
C HIS A 121 8.18 14.84 10.61
N ARG A 122 9.42 15.07 10.16
CA ARG A 122 10.33 13.99 9.73
C ARG A 122 10.78 13.13 10.92
N LEU A 123 11.13 13.75 12.05
CA LEU A 123 11.48 13.03 13.27
C LEU A 123 10.32 12.18 13.78
N ARG A 124 9.08 12.68 13.72
CA ARG A 124 7.89 11.90 14.05
C ARG A 124 7.70 10.70 13.12
N ALA A 125 7.96 10.88 11.82
CA ALA A 125 7.92 9.79 10.86
C ALA A 125 9.00 8.74 11.17
N ILE A 126 10.23 9.14 11.51
CA ILE A 126 11.31 8.24 11.94
C ILE A 126 10.91 7.46 13.19
N LYS A 127 10.38 8.14 14.21
CA LYS A 127 9.89 7.50 15.45
C LYS A 127 8.84 6.43 15.16
N SER A 128 7.98 6.66 14.17
CA SER A 128 6.98 5.67 13.76
C SER A 128 7.57 4.42 13.09
N LEU A 129 8.82 4.49 12.61
CA LEU A 129 9.56 3.39 11.98
C LEU A 129 10.47 2.63 12.96
N GLU A 130 10.61 3.06 14.21
CA GLU A 130 11.49 2.41 15.21
C GLU A 130 11.15 0.93 15.44
N SER A 131 9.88 0.55 15.30
CA SER A 131 9.43 -0.84 15.44
C SER A 131 9.59 -1.69 14.17
N VAL A 132 9.98 -1.09 13.04
CA VAL A 132 10.07 -1.79 11.75
C VAL A 132 11.49 -2.35 11.60
N PRO A 133 11.66 -3.67 11.36
CA PRO A 133 12.98 -4.26 11.20
C PRO A 133 13.82 -3.61 10.09
N ILE A 134 15.13 -3.52 10.32
CA ILE A 134 16.08 -3.04 9.31
C ILE A 134 16.69 -4.22 8.55
N ILE A 135 16.72 -4.15 7.22
CA ILE A 135 17.39 -5.14 6.38
C ILE A 135 18.89 -5.04 6.63
N SER A 136 19.55 -6.14 7.01
CA SER A 136 20.99 -6.14 7.28
C SER A 136 21.81 -6.15 5.99
N ALA A 137 23.06 -5.67 6.08
CA ALA A 137 24.05 -5.80 5.01
C ALA A 137 24.26 -7.26 4.55
N VAL A 138 24.10 -8.23 5.46
CA VAL A 138 24.21 -9.66 5.14
C VAL A 138 23.09 -10.10 4.20
N LEU A 139 21.84 -9.78 4.53
CA LEU A 139 20.68 -10.12 3.70
C LEU A 139 20.76 -9.45 2.30
N LEU A 140 21.22 -8.21 2.23
CA LEU A 140 21.47 -7.54 0.95
C LEU A 140 22.61 -8.20 0.17
N GLY A 141 23.65 -8.66 0.88
CA GLY A 141 24.75 -9.42 0.30
C GLY A 141 24.29 -10.74 -0.34
N GLU A 142 23.31 -11.42 0.25
CA GLU A 142 22.71 -12.62 -0.35
C GLU A 142 21.98 -12.29 -1.66
N ALA A 143 21.23 -11.20 -1.71
CA ALA A 143 20.55 -10.77 -2.94
C ALA A 143 21.48 -10.19 -4.00
N ARG A 144 22.63 -9.64 -3.61
CA ARG A 144 23.66 -9.13 -4.53
C ARG A 144 25.07 -9.57 -4.10
N PRO A 145 25.46 -10.84 -4.37
CA PRO A 145 26.71 -11.42 -3.86
C PRO A 145 27.99 -10.69 -4.28
N TYR A 146 27.93 -9.92 -5.36
CA TYR A 146 29.07 -9.15 -5.89
C TYR A 146 29.22 -7.75 -5.27
N VAL A 147 28.30 -7.33 -4.38
CA VAL A 147 28.37 -6.04 -3.68
C VAL A 147 28.59 -6.29 -2.19
N ARG A 148 29.65 -5.69 -1.62
CA ARG A 148 29.85 -5.68 -0.16
C ARG A 148 29.15 -4.48 0.45
N PHE A 149 28.12 -4.76 1.24
CA PHE A 149 27.40 -3.76 2.04
C PHE A 149 28.02 -3.62 3.44
N ARG A 150 27.78 -2.50 4.12
CA ARG A 150 28.24 -2.22 5.49
C ARG A 150 27.09 -1.69 6.34
N ASP A 151 26.87 -2.24 7.52
CA ASP A 151 25.89 -1.70 8.47
C ASP A 151 26.51 -0.52 9.24
N LEU A 152 26.06 0.71 8.97
CA LEU A 152 26.54 1.91 9.68
C LEU A 152 25.63 2.33 10.86
N GLY A 153 24.42 1.77 10.96
CA GLY A 153 23.35 2.32 11.80
C GLY A 153 23.10 1.66 13.17
N ARG A 154 23.74 0.55 13.54
CA ARG A 154 23.28 -0.24 14.71
C ARG A 154 23.72 0.28 16.10
N SER A 155 24.01 1.58 16.23
CA SER A 155 24.58 2.15 17.47
C SER A 155 23.56 2.46 18.58
N PHE A 156 22.24 2.36 18.35
CA PHE A 156 21.21 2.80 19.32
C PHE A 156 20.27 1.72 19.87
N ALA A 157 20.24 0.52 19.30
CA ALA A 157 19.46 -0.56 19.90
C ALA A 157 20.25 -1.14 21.07
N SER A 158 19.86 -0.74 22.29
CA SER A 158 20.21 -1.40 23.55
C SER A 158 20.37 -2.90 23.32
N SER A 159 21.49 -3.44 23.80
CA SER A 159 21.89 -4.84 23.82
C SER A 159 20.99 -5.71 24.70
N THR A 160 19.67 -5.56 24.55
CA THR A 160 18.61 -6.31 25.22
C THR A 160 17.77 -7.05 24.19
N THR A 161 18.44 -7.75 23.28
CA THR A 161 17.87 -8.94 22.64
C THR A 161 18.99 -9.96 22.61
N THR A 162 18.77 -11.03 23.36
CA THR A 162 19.38 -12.34 23.21
C THR A 162 19.58 -12.65 21.73
N SER A 163 20.78 -12.36 21.23
CA SER A 163 21.26 -12.86 19.96
C SER A 163 21.58 -14.33 20.16
N GLU A 164 20.54 -15.14 20.09
CA GLU A 164 20.62 -16.49 19.56
C GLU A 164 20.93 -16.37 18.06
N VAL A 165 22.14 -15.89 17.75
CA VAL A 165 22.72 -16.03 16.42
C VAL A 165 23.09 -17.50 16.35
N ALA A 166 22.15 -18.30 15.85
CA ALA A 166 22.42 -19.63 15.37
C ALA A 166 23.52 -19.50 14.31
N VAL A 167 24.76 -19.71 14.74
CA VAL A 167 25.84 -20.07 13.85
C VAL A 167 25.32 -21.28 13.10
N VAL A 168 25.06 -21.11 11.80
CA VAL A 168 24.82 -22.20 10.85
C VAL A 168 26.15 -22.94 10.70
N HIS A 169 26.59 -23.60 11.77
CA HIS A 169 27.32 -24.83 11.62
C HIS A 169 26.31 -25.80 11.05
N GLY A 170 26.68 -26.45 9.94
CA GLY A 170 26.03 -27.63 9.39
C GLY A 170 26.10 -28.78 10.38
N SER A 171 25.55 -28.55 11.57
CA SER A 171 25.18 -29.51 12.57
C SER A 171 24.17 -30.38 11.85
N PHE A 172 24.57 -31.61 11.53
CA PHE A 172 23.61 -32.64 11.21
C PHE A 172 22.66 -32.70 12.41
N ILE A 173 21.50 -32.05 12.29
CA ILE A 173 20.43 -32.17 13.27
C ILE A 173 20.01 -33.61 13.15
N VAL A 174 20.57 -34.46 14.03
CA VAL A 174 20.11 -35.82 14.19
C VAL A 174 18.68 -35.67 14.70
N LEU A 175 17.72 -35.87 13.79
CA LEU A 175 16.29 -35.86 14.12
C LEU A 175 16.09 -36.82 15.30
N SER A 176 15.28 -36.41 16.27
CA SER A 176 14.93 -37.31 17.37
C SER A 176 14.29 -38.56 16.76
N LEU A 177 14.57 -39.73 17.34
CA LEU A 177 13.89 -40.97 16.94
C LEU A 177 12.37 -40.80 16.98
N VAL A 178 11.87 -39.95 17.89
CA VAL A 178 10.45 -39.58 18.01
C VAL A 178 9.94 -38.84 16.77
N ASP A 179 10.72 -37.94 16.19
CA ASP A 179 10.29 -37.14 15.03
C ASP A 179 10.24 -38.04 13.77
N LEU A 180 11.21 -38.96 13.64
CA LEU A 180 11.25 -39.95 12.56
C LEU A 180 10.06 -40.92 12.65
N THR A 181 9.76 -41.44 13.83
CA THR A 181 8.61 -42.35 14.03
C THR A 181 7.29 -41.63 13.85
N PHE A 182 7.18 -40.38 14.29
CA PHE A 182 5.98 -39.56 14.10
C PHE A 182 5.71 -39.28 12.61
N SER A 183 6.74 -38.89 11.84
CA SER A 183 6.61 -38.68 10.39
C SER A 183 6.19 -39.96 9.66
N ALA A 184 6.80 -41.10 10.00
CA ALA A 184 6.45 -42.39 9.40
C ALA A 184 5.01 -42.82 9.74
N ALA A 185 4.61 -42.67 11.02
CA ALA A 185 3.25 -42.96 11.47
C ALA A 185 2.21 -42.10 10.75
N MET A 186 2.49 -40.79 10.60
CA MET A 186 1.57 -39.88 9.92
C MET A 186 1.41 -40.21 8.43
N LYS A 187 2.52 -40.49 7.73
CA LYS A 187 2.47 -40.92 6.32
C LYS A 187 1.69 -42.22 6.15
N HIS A 188 1.86 -43.17 7.07
CA HIS A 188 1.12 -44.44 7.06
C HIS A 188 -0.39 -44.22 7.27
N SER A 189 -0.77 -43.44 8.29
CA SER A 189 -2.17 -43.07 8.57
C SER A 189 -2.86 -42.38 7.39
N LEU A 190 -2.18 -41.45 6.74
CA LEU A 190 -2.70 -40.76 5.55
C LEU A 190 -2.90 -41.71 4.37
N ALA A 191 -1.96 -42.63 4.14
CA ALA A 191 -2.07 -43.66 3.10
C ALA A 191 -3.24 -44.63 3.36
N MET A 192 -3.52 -44.93 4.63
CA MET A 192 -4.66 -45.75 5.05
C MET A 192 -5.98 -44.98 5.12
N GLN A 193 -5.96 -43.66 4.83
CA GLN A 193 -7.11 -42.76 4.97
C GLN A 193 -7.73 -42.74 6.38
N ASP A 194 -6.94 -43.07 7.40
CA ASP A 194 -7.37 -43.08 8.80
C ASP A 194 -6.56 -42.06 9.60
N THR A 195 -7.18 -40.91 9.86
CA THR A 195 -6.56 -39.79 10.59
C THR A 195 -6.98 -39.72 12.05
N THR A 196 -7.83 -40.63 12.56
CA THR A 196 -8.42 -40.47 13.90
C THR A 196 -7.39 -40.48 15.01
N ASP A 197 -6.36 -41.32 14.89
CA ASP A 197 -5.30 -41.40 15.89
C ASP A 197 -4.40 -40.17 15.88
N LEU A 198 -4.16 -39.59 14.70
CA LEU A 198 -3.36 -38.36 14.54
C LEU A 198 -4.08 -37.15 15.17
N GLU A 199 -5.40 -37.12 15.06
CA GLU A 199 -6.22 -36.07 15.67
C GLU A 199 -6.14 -36.08 17.20
N GLN A 200 -5.97 -37.25 17.82
CA GLN A 200 -5.76 -37.34 19.28
C GLN A 200 -4.38 -36.81 19.68
N VAL A 201 -3.39 -36.91 18.78
CA VAL A 201 -2.02 -36.42 18.99
C VAL A 201 -1.89 -34.91 18.76
N LEU A 202 -2.94 -34.22 18.30
CA LEU A 202 -2.94 -32.76 18.19
C LEU A 202 -3.01 -32.04 19.53
N GLY A 203 -3.50 -32.70 20.59
CA GLY A 203 -3.72 -32.07 21.90
C GLY A 203 -2.47 -31.50 22.61
N PRO A 204 -1.28 -32.11 22.52
CA PRO A 204 -0.06 -31.55 23.11
C PRO A 204 0.47 -30.31 22.34
N PRO A 205 0.92 -29.27 23.05
CA PRO A 205 1.43 -28.05 22.42
C PRO A 205 2.68 -28.34 21.57
N GLY A 206 2.74 -27.71 20.39
CA GLY A 206 3.86 -27.83 19.46
C GLY A 206 3.72 -28.95 18.42
N LYS A 207 2.91 -29.98 18.68
CA LYS A 207 2.71 -31.08 17.73
C LYS A 207 2.02 -30.63 16.44
N ALA A 208 1.08 -29.68 16.52
CA ALA A 208 0.44 -29.10 15.35
C ALA A 208 1.44 -28.49 14.34
N ARG A 209 2.51 -27.82 14.81
CA ARG A 209 3.55 -27.23 13.93
C ARG A 209 4.36 -28.30 13.22
N GLU A 210 4.76 -29.33 13.96
CA GLU A 210 5.48 -30.47 13.41
C GLU A 210 4.61 -31.20 12.37
N MET A 211 3.33 -31.39 12.68
CA MET A 211 2.37 -32.01 11.76
C MET A 211 2.14 -31.18 10.50
N LYS A 212 1.98 -29.85 10.62
CA LYS A 212 1.90 -28.93 9.49
C LYS A 212 3.12 -29.08 8.56
N LYS A 213 4.33 -29.15 9.14
CA LYS A 213 5.57 -29.32 8.38
C LYS A 213 5.58 -30.64 7.60
N ILE A 214 5.21 -31.75 8.24
CA ILE A 214 5.21 -33.04 7.54
C ILE A 214 4.10 -33.09 6.48
N LEU A 215 2.93 -32.48 6.73
CA LEU A 215 1.85 -32.37 5.74
C LEU A 215 2.26 -31.55 4.51
N ARG A 216 3.03 -30.47 4.72
CA ARG A 216 3.59 -29.64 3.66
C ARG A 216 4.54 -30.41 2.74
N ASP A 217 5.30 -31.37 3.28
CA ASP A 217 6.25 -32.19 2.53
C ASP A 217 5.60 -33.33 1.70
N LEU A 218 4.26 -33.40 1.65
CA LEU A 218 3.53 -34.41 0.88
C LEU A 218 3.29 -33.94 -0.57
N ASP A 219 3.76 -34.75 -1.52
CA ASP A 219 3.55 -34.54 -2.95
C ASP A 219 3.38 -35.91 -3.66
N PRO A 220 2.18 -36.24 -4.19
CA PRO A 220 0.96 -35.44 -4.16
C PRO A 220 0.33 -35.36 -2.76
N PHE A 221 -0.42 -34.29 -2.50
CA PHE A 221 -1.16 -34.14 -1.24
C PHE A 221 -2.42 -35.04 -1.24
N PRO A 222 -2.59 -35.94 -0.24
CA PRO A 222 -3.72 -36.86 -0.19
C PRO A 222 -5.02 -36.17 0.26
N ASP A 223 -6.17 -36.53 -0.34
CA ASP A 223 -7.48 -35.96 0.02
C ASP A 223 -7.84 -36.21 1.50
N SER A 224 -7.47 -37.37 2.06
CA SER A 224 -7.66 -37.66 3.49
C SER A 224 -6.92 -36.68 4.41
N GLY A 225 -5.89 -36.00 3.89
CA GLY A 225 -5.09 -35.02 4.64
C GLY A 225 -5.73 -33.65 4.79
N THR A 226 -6.77 -33.29 4.01
CA THR A 226 -7.37 -31.94 4.04
C THR A 226 -8.04 -31.67 5.40
N ARG A 227 -8.84 -32.62 5.89
CA ARG A 227 -9.49 -32.52 7.22
C ARG A 227 -8.48 -32.42 8.36
N LEU A 228 -7.40 -33.19 8.28
CA LEU A 228 -6.33 -33.14 9.27
C LEU A 228 -5.63 -31.78 9.24
N LEU A 229 -5.37 -31.24 8.04
CA LEU A 229 -4.79 -29.92 7.85
C LEU A 229 -5.68 -28.80 8.42
N VAL A 230 -6.99 -28.83 8.19
CA VAL A 230 -7.93 -27.86 8.78
C VAL A 230 -7.82 -27.85 10.31
N ARG A 231 -7.76 -29.03 10.94
CA ARG A 231 -7.60 -29.13 12.40
C ARG A 231 -6.26 -28.60 12.87
N VAL A 232 -5.18 -28.86 12.13
CA VAL A 232 -3.86 -28.28 12.40
C VAL A 232 -3.90 -26.76 12.36
N LEU A 233 -4.51 -26.18 11.31
CA LEU A 233 -4.63 -24.73 11.17
C LEU A 233 -5.46 -24.12 12.31
N SER A 234 -6.55 -24.78 12.71
CA SER A 234 -7.36 -24.36 13.86
C SER A 234 -6.55 -24.36 15.15
N GLU A 235 -5.79 -25.43 15.45
CA GLU A 235 -4.96 -25.53 16.66
C GLU A 235 -3.84 -24.47 16.69
N LEU A 236 -3.33 -24.09 15.52
CA LEU A 236 -2.34 -23.03 15.38
C LEU A 236 -2.94 -21.62 15.45
N ASN A 237 -4.26 -21.50 15.56
CA ASN A 237 -5.02 -20.24 15.46
C ASN A 237 -4.77 -19.50 14.14
N GLU A 238 -4.59 -20.26 13.05
CA GLU A 238 -4.39 -19.77 11.68
C GLU A 238 -5.71 -19.76 10.88
N SER A 239 -6.86 -19.64 11.55
CA SER A 239 -8.18 -19.69 10.88
C SER A 239 -8.53 -18.41 10.11
N VAL A 240 -8.06 -17.25 10.56
CA VAL A 240 -8.30 -15.95 9.89
C VAL A 240 -7.24 -15.67 8.82
N ARG A 241 -6.01 -16.14 9.07
CA ARG A 241 -4.84 -15.96 8.22
C ARG A 241 -4.23 -17.33 7.94
N VAL A 242 -4.59 -17.90 6.81
CA VAL A 242 -4.25 -19.26 6.43
C VAL A 242 -2.96 -19.23 5.61
N ASP A 243 -1.88 -19.77 6.17
CA ASP A 243 -0.60 -19.96 5.46
C ASP A 243 -0.50 -21.40 4.95
N LEU A 244 -0.65 -21.56 3.63
CA LEU A 244 -0.50 -22.78 2.85
C LEU A 244 0.66 -22.68 1.85
N SER A 245 1.66 -21.83 2.14
CA SER A 245 2.87 -21.78 1.34
C SER A 245 3.56 -23.15 1.28
N ASP A 246 4.09 -23.48 0.09
CA ASP A 246 4.78 -24.72 -0.29
C ASP A 246 3.91 -25.99 -0.33
N PHE A 247 2.64 -25.92 0.08
CA PHE A 247 1.73 -27.07 -0.04
C PHE A 247 1.37 -27.35 -1.50
N GLN A 248 1.47 -28.62 -1.93
CA GLN A 248 1.03 -29.05 -3.27
C GLN A 248 -0.45 -29.47 -3.26
N LEU A 249 -1.32 -28.54 -2.85
CA LEU A 249 -2.78 -28.75 -2.82
C LEU A 249 -3.40 -28.45 -4.17
N SER A 250 -4.28 -29.34 -4.64
CA SER A 250 -5.12 -29.07 -5.81
C SER A 250 -6.18 -28.00 -5.51
N ALA A 251 -6.74 -27.37 -6.55
CA ALA A 251 -7.78 -26.36 -6.38
C ALA A 251 -9.03 -26.86 -5.59
N PRO A 252 -9.56 -28.08 -5.82
CA PRO A 252 -10.66 -28.61 -4.99
C PRO A 252 -10.30 -28.79 -3.53
N GLN A 253 -9.07 -29.24 -3.22
CA GLN A 253 -8.59 -29.41 -1.85
C GLN A 253 -8.45 -28.05 -1.14
N LEU A 254 -7.96 -27.01 -1.85
CA LEU A 254 -7.92 -25.66 -1.31
C LEU A 254 -9.33 -25.14 -1.02
N VAL A 255 -10.28 -25.34 -1.93
CA VAL A 255 -11.69 -24.98 -1.70
C VAL A 255 -12.25 -25.68 -0.45
N GLU A 256 -11.97 -26.98 -0.26
CA GLU A 256 -12.39 -27.72 0.94
C GLU A 256 -11.78 -27.11 2.22
N VAL A 257 -10.46 -26.88 2.23
CA VAL A 257 -9.76 -26.28 3.39
C VAL A 257 -10.31 -24.89 3.69
N LEU A 258 -10.52 -24.04 2.68
CA LEU A 258 -11.05 -22.68 2.87
C LEU A 258 -12.47 -22.71 3.42
N PHE A 259 -13.31 -23.62 2.94
CA PHE A 259 -14.67 -23.78 3.40
C PHE A 259 -14.73 -24.20 4.88
N ASP A 260 -13.90 -25.18 5.27
CA ASP A 260 -13.92 -25.72 6.63
C ASP A 260 -13.22 -24.82 7.66
N CYS A 261 -12.29 -23.94 7.25
CA CYS A 261 -11.63 -22.97 8.14
C CYS A 261 -12.52 -21.76 8.48
N GLY A 262 -13.56 -21.45 7.70
CA GLY A 262 -14.54 -20.40 7.98
C GLY A 262 -14.18 -19.02 7.39
N GLU A 263 -14.28 -17.95 8.20
CA GLU A 263 -14.06 -16.57 7.74
C GLU A 263 -12.56 -16.24 7.60
N ILE A 264 -12.01 -16.59 6.44
CA ILE A 264 -10.61 -16.32 6.10
C ILE A 264 -10.49 -14.96 5.44
N VAL A 265 -9.57 -14.13 5.93
CA VAL A 265 -9.29 -12.80 5.38
C VAL A 265 -8.02 -12.79 4.54
N PHE A 266 -7.08 -13.68 4.86
CA PHE A 266 -5.78 -13.79 4.21
C PHE A 266 -5.44 -15.25 3.87
N LEU A 267 -5.02 -15.48 2.63
CA LEU A 267 -4.53 -16.77 2.15
C LEU A 267 -3.15 -16.60 1.52
N ASP A 268 -2.16 -17.35 2.01
CA ASP A 268 -0.91 -17.58 1.30
C ASP A 268 -0.92 -18.98 0.68
N ALA A 269 -0.85 -19.06 -0.64
CA ALA A 269 -0.77 -20.29 -1.42
C ALA A 269 0.45 -20.28 -2.34
N SER A 270 1.50 -19.55 -1.94
CA SER A 270 2.76 -19.42 -2.69
C SER A 270 3.44 -20.78 -2.88
N PHE A 271 4.19 -20.91 -3.97
CA PHE A 271 4.96 -22.10 -4.34
C PHE A 271 4.12 -23.38 -4.53
N ASN A 272 2.82 -23.23 -4.80
CA ASN A 272 1.94 -24.32 -5.19
C ASN A 272 1.94 -24.48 -6.71
N ASN A 273 2.37 -25.64 -7.21
CA ASN A 273 2.48 -25.89 -8.65
C ASN A 273 1.15 -26.27 -9.32
N LEU A 274 0.12 -26.60 -8.52
CA LEU A 274 -1.16 -27.10 -9.00
C LEU A 274 -2.23 -26.01 -9.16
N ILE A 275 -2.02 -24.81 -8.60
CA ILE A 275 -2.95 -23.68 -8.72
C ILE A 275 -2.76 -22.96 -10.06
N ALA A 276 -3.83 -22.87 -10.84
CA ALA A 276 -3.89 -22.03 -12.04
C ALA A 276 -4.61 -20.70 -11.77
N ALA A 277 -4.50 -19.74 -12.71
CA ALA A 277 -5.15 -18.44 -12.57
C ALA A 277 -6.69 -18.54 -12.45
N ASP A 278 -7.31 -19.49 -13.15
CA ASP A 278 -8.76 -19.73 -13.13
C ASP A 278 -9.29 -20.27 -11.80
N ASP A 279 -8.40 -20.74 -10.92
CA ASP A 279 -8.78 -21.23 -9.61
C ASP A 279 -8.94 -20.08 -8.61
N ILE A 280 -8.21 -18.96 -8.79
CA ILE A 280 -8.25 -17.82 -7.87
C ILE A 280 -9.68 -17.29 -7.70
N PRO A 281 -10.48 -17.03 -8.75
CA PRO A 281 -11.87 -16.63 -8.56
C PRO A 281 -12.73 -17.66 -7.82
N LYS A 282 -12.49 -18.97 -8.00
CA LYS A 282 -13.24 -20.01 -7.28
C LYS A 282 -12.95 -19.96 -5.79
N LEU A 283 -11.69 -19.73 -5.41
CA LEU A 283 -11.29 -19.53 -4.01
C LEU A 283 -12.00 -18.31 -3.40
N LEU A 284 -12.13 -17.22 -4.14
CA LEU A 284 -12.85 -16.01 -3.70
C LEU A 284 -14.37 -16.22 -3.59
N GLU A 285 -14.94 -17.05 -4.45
CA GLU A 285 -16.36 -17.43 -4.37
C GLU A 285 -16.64 -18.30 -3.13
N THR A 286 -15.73 -19.22 -2.80
CA THR A 286 -15.80 -20.07 -1.59
C THR A 286 -15.60 -19.27 -0.30
N ALA A 287 -14.63 -18.35 -0.29
CA ALA A 287 -14.29 -17.52 0.86
C ALA A 287 -14.56 -16.04 0.55
N PRO A 288 -15.81 -15.56 0.63
CA PRO A 288 -16.16 -14.18 0.26
C PRO A 288 -15.58 -13.11 1.20
N ALA A 289 -15.11 -13.49 2.39
CA ALA A 289 -14.36 -12.63 3.31
C ALA A 289 -12.88 -12.47 2.91
N LEU A 290 -12.39 -13.27 1.95
CA LEU A 290 -11.01 -13.28 1.53
C LEU A 290 -10.68 -11.97 0.82
N CYS A 291 -9.85 -11.17 1.50
CA CYS A 291 -9.44 -9.84 1.05
C CYS A 291 -8.03 -9.85 0.48
N ARG A 292 -7.22 -10.87 0.79
CA ARG A 292 -5.84 -10.93 0.34
C ARG A 292 -5.42 -12.35 -0.01
N VAL A 293 -4.79 -12.47 -1.18
CA VAL A 293 -4.27 -13.73 -1.71
C VAL A 293 -2.82 -13.55 -2.12
N VAL A 294 -1.96 -14.48 -1.73
CA VAL A 294 -0.55 -14.57 -2.16
C VAL A 294 -0.39 -15.85 -2.97
N VAL A 295 0.06 -15.73 -4.22
CA VAL A 295 0.28 -16.87 -5.15
C VAL A 295 1.63 -16.71 -5.84
N VAL A 296 2.64 -16.27 -5.08
CA VAL A 296 3.98 -16.04 -5.60
C VAL A 296 4.66 -17.39 -5.86
N GLY A 297 5.37 -17.53 -6.97
CA GLY A 297 6.08 -18.77 -7.28
C GLY A 297 5.18 -19.93 -7.71
N CYS A 298 3.91 -19.68 -8.07
CA CYS A 298 3.02 -20.67 -8.66
C CYS A 298 3.19 -20.67 -10.20
N PRO A 299 3.94 -21.62 -10.80
CA PRO A 299 4.28 -21.59 -12.23
C PRO A 299 3.06 -21.75 -13.16
N SER A 300 1.98 -22.34 -12.65
CA SER A 300 0.73 -22.55 -13.39
C SER A 300 -0.15 -21.28 -13.47
N VAL A 301 0.17 -20.25 -12.70
CA VAL A 301 -0.44 -18.91 -12.86
C VAL A 301 0.38 -18.15 -13.89
N VAL A 302 -0.22 -17.81 -15.03
CA VAL A 302 0.44 -17.10 -16.15
C VAL A 302 0.06 -15.62 -16.13
N ASP A 303 1.06 -14.72 -16.20
CA ASP A 303 0.90 -13.26 -16.15
C ASP A 303 -0.23 -12.71 -17.05
N ALA A 304 -0.20 -13.03 -18.34
CA ALA A 304 -1.18 -12.52 -19.29
C ALA A 304 -2.61 -13.01 -18.98
N HIS A 305 -2.74 -14.25 -18.51
CA HIS A 305 -4.03 -14.86 -18.21
C HIS A 305 -4.66 -14.25 -16.96
N ILE A 306 -3.89 -14.10 -15.87
CA ILE A 306 -4.42 -13.48 -14.64
C ILE A 306 -4.76 -12.00 -14.85
N LEU A 307 -3.97 -11.26 -15.63
CA LEU A 307 -4.30 -9.87 -15.98
C LEU A 307 -5.59 -9.78 -16.81
N ALA A 308 -5.75 -10.65 -17.81
CA ALA A 308 -6.96 -10.70 -18.63
C ALA A 308 -8.19 -11.07 -17.80
N LEU A 309 -8.06 -12.02 -16.87
CA LEU A 309 -9.13 -12.45 -15.99
C LEU A 309 -9.61 -11.29 -15.09
N VAL A 310 -8.68 -10.54 -14.49
CA VAL A 310 -9.04 -9.36 -13.67
C VAL A 310 -9.66 -8.24 -14.52
N GLN A 311 -9.19 -8.07 -15.75
CA GLN A 311 -9.71 -7.05 -16.67
C GLN A 311 -11.12 -7.39 -17.18
N HIS A 312 -11.39 -8.65 -17.52
CA HIS A 312 -12.66 -9.08 -18.11
C HIS A 312 -13.72 -9.44 -17.06
N GLU A 313 -13.31 -9.92 -15.89
CA GLU A 313 -14.20 -10.37 -14.82
C GLU A 313 -13.93 -9.67 -13.47
N PRO A 314 -13.83 -8.33 -13.42
CA PRO A 314 -13.47 -7.59 -12.21
C PRO A 314 -14.44 -7.81 -11.04
N SER A 315 -15.69 -8.21 -11.33
CA SER A 315 -16.71 -8.51 -10.33
C SER A 315 -16.40 -9.75 -9.48
N ARG A 316 -15.57 -10.68 -9.98
CA ARG A 316 -15.13 -11.88 -9.24
C ARG A 316 -14.03 -11.57 -8.23
N PHE A 317 -13.34 -10.44 -8.40
CA PHE A 317 -12.27 -9.97 -7.51
C PHE A 317 -12.73 -8.89 -6.52
N LYS A 318 -14.05 -8.73 -6.34
CA LYS A 318 -14.62 -7.60 -5.59
C LYS A 318 -14.36 -7.63 -4.07
N SER A 319 -14.05 -8.79 -3.50
CA SER A 319 -13.66 -8.94 -2.10
C SER A 319 -12.19 -8.59 -1.88
N LEU A 320 -11.36 -8.65 -2.94
CA LEU A 320 -9.93 -8.43 -2.81
C LEU A 320 -9.60 -6.95 -2.58
N GLU A 321 -8.74 -6.75 -1.59
CA GLU A 321 -7.88 -5.59 -1.48
C GLU A 321 -6.63 -5.82 -2.32
N GLY A 322 -6.04 -7.03 -2.29
CA GLY A 322 -4.79 -7.32 -3.00
C GLY A 322 -4.53 -8.76 -3.38
N LEU A 323 -3.85 -8.90 -4.51
CA LEU A 323 -3.33 -10.15 -5.06
C LEU A 323 -1.81 -10.01 -5.23
N LEU A 324 -1.05 -10.66 -4.35
CA LEU A 324 0.41 -10.65 -4.42
C LEU A 324 0.86 -11.70 -5.44
N TYR A 325 1.13 -11.20 -6.64
CA TYR A 325 1.63 -11.98 -7.77
C TYR A 325 2.49 -11.08 -8.68
N PRO A 326 3.58 -11.59 -9.29
CA PRO A 326 4.55 -10.78 -10.02
C PRO A 326 3.95 -9.78 -11.03
N ALA A 327 2.94 -10.16 -11.81
CA ALA A 327 2.29 -9.27 -12.78
C ALA A 327 1.68 -7.98 -12.16
N PHE A 328 1.27 -8.01 -10.89
CA PHE A 328 0.75 -6.83 -10.18
C PHE A 328 1.84 -6.06 -9.42
N LEU A 329 3.05 -6.63 -9.34
CA LEU A 329 4.21 -6.07 -8.65
C LEU A 329 5.28 -5.54 -9.63
N THR A 330 5.01 -5.47 -10.93
CA THR A 330 5.90 -4.80 -11.88
C THR A 330 5.72 -3.28 -11.80
N VAL A 331 6.83 -2.55 -11.97
CA VAL A 331 6.81 -1.08 -12.12
C VAL A 331 6.29 -0.70 -13.51
N GLU A 332 6.70 -1.45 -14.53
CA GLU A 332 6.20 -1.30 -15.89
C GLU A 332 4.84 -1.96 -16.00
N LYS A 333 3.83 -1.14 -16.26
CA LYS A 333 2.44 -1.58 -16.40
C LYS A 333 2.09 -1.58 -17.88
N LEU A 334 1.48 -2.67 -18.34
CA LEU A 334 0.96 -2.77 -19.70
C LEU A 334 -0.19 -1.77 -19.89
N ASP A 335 -0.44 -1.33 -21.12
CA ASP A 335 -1.57 -0.44 -21.44
C ASP A 335 -2.92 -1.07 -21.04
N SER A 336 -3.00 -2.40 -21.01
CA SER A 336 -4.18 -3.18 -20.59
C SER A 336 -4.20 -3.50 -19.09
N TYR A 337 -3.38 -2.85 -18.27
CA TYR A 337 -3.35 -3.14 -16.83
C TYR A 337 -4.73 -2.88 -16.21
N PRO A 338 -5.32 -3.85 -15.48
CA PRO A 338 -6.63 -3.69 -14.89
C PRO A 338 -6.58 -2.61 -13.82
N ILE A 339 -7.51 -1.66 -13.90
CA ILE A 339 -7.67 -0.61 -12.89
C ILE A 339 -9.14 -0.56 -12.52
N THR A 340 -9.42 -0.73 -11.24
CA THR A 340 -10.79 -0.69 -10.72
C THR A 340 -11.04 0.54 -9.85
N PHE A 341 -9.99 1.13 -9.28
CA PHE A 341 -10.07 2.37 -8.51
C PHE A 341 -8.89 3.32 -8.75
N THR A 342 -9.16 4.61 -8.84
CA THR A 342 -8.15 5.67 -8.99
C THR A 342 -8.35 6.80 -7.97
N PHE A 343 -7.33 7.13 -7.20
CA PHE A 343 -7.23 8.41 -6.51
C PHE A 343 -6.61 9.44 -7.46
N ALA A 344 -7.35 10.49 -7.79
CA ALA A 344 -6.90 11.56 -8.67
C ALA A 344 -6.84 12.88 -7.91
N SER A 345 -5.67 13.51 -7.88
CA SER A 345 -5.50 14.87 -7.38
C SER A 345 -5.21 15.80 -8.55
N ILE A 346 -6.02 16.86 -8.65
CA ILE A 346 -5.87 17.92 -9.64
C ILE A 346 -5.34 19.13 -8.89
N GLY A 347 -4.13 19.55 -9.23
CA GLY A 347 -3.52 20.75 -8.66
C GLY A 347 -2.95 21.63 -9.76
N ASP A 348 -2.97 22.94 -9.53
CA ASP A 348 -2.30 23.91 -10.38
C ASP A 348 -0.87 24.14 -9.85
N GLY A 349 0.07 23.33 -10.35
CA GLY A 349 1.47 23.32 -9.93
C GLY A 349 2.37 23.96 -10.99
N MET A 350 3.17 24.96 -10.61
CA MET A 350 4.18 25.62 -11.49
C MET A 350 3.68 25.98 -12.91
N GLY A 351 2.42 26.38 -13.05
CA GLY A 351 1.85 26.80 -14.34
C GLY A 351 1.46 25.65 -15.28
N CYS A 352 1.36 24.42 -14.78
CA CYS A 352 0.72 23.30 -15.47
C CYS A 352 -0.29 22.63 -14.52
N SER A 353 -1.47 22.31 -15.04
CA SER A 353 -2.38 21.37 -14.37
C SER A 353 -1.64 20.03 -14.23
N ALA A 354 -1.22 19.73 -13.00
CA ALA A 354 -0.57 18.47 -12.68
C ALA A 354 -1.66 17.53 -12.17
N LEU A 355 -2.11 16.64 -13.06
CA LEU A 355 -2.93 15.51 -12.65
C LEU A 355 -2.01 14.45 -12.02
N ALA A 356 -2.18 14.25 -10.72
CA ALA A 356 -1.54 13.18 -9.97
C ALA A 356 -2.53 12.04 -9.79
N CYS A 357 -2.24 10.87 -10.36
CA CYS A 357 -3.07 9.68 -10.22
C CYS A 357 -2.36 8.58 -9.44
N THR A 358 -3.15 7.85 -8.67
CA THR A 358 -2.80 6.61 -7.98
C THR A 358 -3.89 5.62 -8.30
N SER A 359 -3.56 4.57 -9.04
CA SER A 359 -4.54 3.59 -9.51
C SER A 359 -4.22 2.19 -8.98
N VAL A 360 -5.26 1.47 -8.55
CA VAL A 360 -5.16 0.11 -8.01
C VAL A 360 -6.06 -0.88 -8.79
N PRO A 361 -5.59 -2.13 -9.00
CA PRO A 361 -6.36 -3.16 -9.70
C PRO A 361 -7.49 -3.75 -8.85
N PHE A 362 -7.37 -3.70 -7.52
CA PHE A 362 -8.34 -4.22 -6.58
C PHE A 362 -8.59 -3.17 -5.48
N PHE A 363 -9.79 -3.17 -4.92
CA PHE A 363 -10.10 -2.33 -3.78
C PHE A 363 -11.32 -2.84 -3.01
N THR A 364 -11.33 -2.59 -1.70
CA THR A 364 -12.56 -2.60 -0.90
C THR A 364 -12.95 -1.17 -0.51
N PRO A 365 -14.24 -0.91 -0.29
CA PRO A 365 -14.70 0.34 0.32
C PRO A 365 -14.02 0.64 1.66
N ALA A 366 -13.72 -0.40 2.45
CA ALA A 366 -12.98 -0.29 3.69
C ALA A 366 -11.57 0.27 3.47
N GLN A 367 -10.83 -0.29 2.50
CA GLN A 367 -9.50 0.16 2.11
C GLN A 367 -9.53 1.60 1.57
N VAL A 368 -10.46 1.92 0.67
CA VAL A 368 -10.59 3.28 0.10
C VAL A 368 -10.87 4.30 1.20
N ASN A 369 -11.81 4.00 2.11
CA ASN A 369 -12.14 4.89 3.21
C ASN A 369 -10.91 5.15 4.10
N GLN A 370 -10.22 4.09 4.51
CA GLN A 370 -9.01 4.19 5.33
C GLN A 370 -7.88 4.97 4.61
N ALA A 371 -7.67 4.70 3.32
CA ALA A 371 -6.67 5.38 2.51
C ALA A 371 -7.00 6.87 2.36
N LEU A 372 -8.26 7.25 2.17
CA LEU A 372 -8.67 8.65 2.12
C LEU A 372 -8.53 9.36 3.46
N ILE A 373 -8.86 8.69 4.57
CA ILE A 373 -8.56 9.21 5.90
C ILE A 373 -7.06 9.51 5.99
N ASP A 374 -6.20 8.59 5.59
CA ASP A 374 -4.74 8.74 5.71
C ASP A 374 -4.15 9.76 4.72
N ALA A 375 -4.68 9.84 3.51
CA ALA A 375 -4.16 10.69 2.45
C ALA A 375 -4.68 12.13 2.49
N LEU A 376 -5.91 12.34 2.98
CA LEU A 376 -6.55 13.64 2.83
C LEU A 376 -5.94 14.68 3.77
N PRO A 377 -5.42 15.78 3.19
CA PRO A 377 -4.62 16.73 3.93
C PRO A 377 -5.38 17.49 5.00
N TRP A 378 -6.67 17.78 4.81
CA TRP A 378 -7.48 18.62 5.72
C TRP A 378 -7.82 18.02 7.08
N LYS A 379 -7.20 16.89 7.43
CA LYS A 379 -7.05 16.46 8.83
C LYS A 379 -6.63 17.63 9.73
N ASP A 380 -5.66 18.44 9.31
CA ASP A 380 -5.21 19.63 10.05
C ASP A 380 -5.20 20.90 9.19
N ALA A 381 -6.20 21.76 9.39
CA ALA A 381 -6.38 22.99 8.63
C ALA A 381 -5.30 24.05 8.92
N ARG A 382 -4.64 23.98 10.09
CA ARG A 382 -3.55 24.90 10.44
C ARG A 382 -2.26 24.54 9.68
N LYS A 383 -2.03 23.25 9.41
CA LYS A 383 -0.82 22.74 8.75
C LYS A 383 -0.84 22.83 7.23
N ASN A 384 -2.02 22.85 6.61
CA ASN A 384 -2.14 22.78 5.15
C ASN A 384 -1.89 24.08 4.38
N ARG A 385 -1.75 25.24 5.03
CA ARG A 385 -1.59 26.49 4.30
C ARG A 385 -0.31 26.53 3.47
N TYR A 386 0.72 25.80 3.90
CA TYR A 386 2.04 25.83 3.26
C TYR A 386 2.45 24.49 2.66
N ASP A 387 1.68 23.43 2.90
CA ASP A 387 2.04 22.10 2.46
C ASP A 387 1.68 21.88 0.98
N ARG A 388 2.58 22.32 0.10
CA ARG A 388 2.63 21.86 -1.30
C ARG A 388 2.85 20.34 -1.39
N GLY A 389 3.22 19.69 -0.28
CA GLY A 389 3.49 18.26 -0.16
C GLY A 389 2.29 17.36 -0.38
N SER A 390 1.11 17.79 0.06
CA SER A 390 -0.08 16.92 0.08
C SER A 390 -0.79 16.72 -1.27
N THR A 391 -0.36 17.41 -2.33
CA THR A 391 -0.75 17.11 -3.72
C THR A 391 0.22 16.17 -4.43
N TYR A 392 1.31 15.73 -3.77
CA TYR A 392 2.21 14.79 -4.42
C TYR A 392 1.53 13.42 -4.56
N PRO A 393 1.70 12.76 -5.73
CA PRO A 393 1.23 11.40 -5.97
C PRO A 393 1.60 10.42 -4.84
N MET A 394 2.72 10.69 -4.15
CA MET A 394 3.28 9.85 -3.10
C MET A 394 2.38 9.64 -1.88
N VAL A 395 1.52 10.62 -1.54
CA VAL A 395 0.60 10.46 -0.40
C VAL A 395 -0.51 9.48 -0.76
N GLY A 396 -1.12 9.68 -1.93
CA GLY A 396 -2.07 8.71 -2.50
C GLY A 396 -1.42 7.33 -2.64
N PHE A 397 -0.17 7.29 -3.11
CA PHE A 397 0.62 6.08 -3.18
C PHE A 397 0.72 5.37 -1.84
N SER A 398 1.28 6.02 -0.84
CA SER A 398 1.51 5.41 0.48
C SER A 398 0.20 4.98 1.18
N ALA A 399 -0.91 5.66 0.89
CA ALA A 399 -2.21 5.34 1.49
C ALA A 399 -2.89 4.14 0.81
N PHE A 400 -2.97 4.13 -0.52
CA PHE A 400 -3.68 3.09 -1.29
C PHE A 400 -2.82 1.84 -1.56
N HIS A 401 -1.53 1.85 -1.20
CA HIS A 401 -0.68 0.65 -1.20
C HIS A 401 -0.98 -0.31 -0.04
N ALA A 402 -1.74 0.16 0.95
CA ALA A 402 -1.95 -0.51 2.22
C ALA A 402 -3.39 -1.02 2.35
N GLY A 403 -3.57 -2.10 3.10
CA GLY A 403 -4.89 -2.63 3.44
C GLY A 403 -5.61 -1.79 4.50
N ALA A 404 -6.88 -2.09 4.73
CA ALA A 404 -7.63 -1.50 5.84
C ALA A 404 -7.02 -1.87 7.20
N ARG A 405 -7.21 -1.00 8.20
CA ARG A 405 -6.71 -1.20 9.57
C ARG A 405 -7.84 -1.57 10.51
N ALA A 406 -7.53 -2.43 11.48
CA ALA A 406 -8.37 -2.52 12.66
C ALA A 406 -8.31 -1.21 13.46
N PRO A 407 -9.39 -0.80 14.16
CA PRO A 407 -9.35 0.36 15.04
C PRO A 407 -8.19 0.27 16.05
N GLY A 408 -7.36 1.32 16.13
CA GLY A 408 -6.20 1.38 17.02
C GLY A 408 -4.90 0.79 16.45
N GLU A 409 -4.95 0.15 15.28
CA GLU A 409 -3.78 -0.45 14.65
C GLU A 409 -2.80 0.62 14.10
N LYS A 410 -1.50 0.40 14.33
CA LYS A 410 -0.44 1.31 13.85
C LYS A 410 -0.31 1.25 12.33
N PHE A 411 0.11 2.36 11.72
CA PHE A 411 0.29 2.50 10.27
C PHE A 411 1.21 1.43 9.65
N GLY A 412 2.29 1.05 10.35
CA GLY A 412 3.28 0.08 9.88
C GLY A 412 2.85 -1.39 9.95
N ARG A 413 1.66 -1.70 10.50
CA ARG A 413 1.11 -3.06 10.52
C ARG A 413 0.22 -3.38 9.33
N ARG A 414 -0.01 -2.39 8.45
CA ARG A 414 -0.86 -2.57 7.28
C ARG A 414 -0.21 -3.54 6.29
N PRO A 415 -0.95 -4.52 5.78
CA PRO A 415 -0.44 -5.37 4.72
C PRO A 415 -0.20 -4.52 3.46
N VAL A 416 0.91 -4.77 2.75
CA VAL A 416 1.16 -4.19 1.42
C VAL A 416 0.38 -4.98 0.38
N VAL A 417 -0.36 -4.28 -0.49
CA VAL A 417 -1.48 -4.87 -1.21
C VAL A 417 -1.26 -4.96 -2.72
N SER A 418 -0.62 -3.96 -3.34
CA SER A 418 -0.30 -3.95 -4.77
C SER A 418 0.80 -2.93 -5.09
N LEU A 419 1.37 -2.96 -6.31
CA LEU A 419 2.08 -1.81 -6.86
C LEU A 419 1.16 -0.98 -7.76
N GLN A 420 1.04 0.31 -7.45
CA GLN A 420 0.19 1.22 -8.18
C GLN A 420 0.76 1.63 -9.53
N THR A 421 -0.15 2.15 -10.34
CA THR A 421 0.19 2.89 -11.55
C THR A 421 -0.17 4.36 -11.38
N THR A 422 0.69 5.24 -11.88
CA THR A 422 0.39 6.68 -12.01
C THR A 422 -0.38 7.01 -13.29
N LEU A 423 -0.73 5.98 -14.07
CA LEU A 423 -1.45 6.14 -15.32
C LEU A 423 -2.94 6.35 -15.06
N ILE A 424 -3.51 7.24 -15.88
CA ILE A 424 -4.95 7.33 -16.09
C ILE A 424 -5.40 6.01 -16.70
N PRO A 425 -6.51 5.40 -16.22
CA PRO A 425 -7.04 4.18 -16.81
C PRO A 425 -7.29 4.34 -18.31
N ARG A 426 -6.70 3.46 -19.12
CA ARG A 426 -6.95 3.37 -20.55
C ARG A 426 -7.50 1.99 -20.87
N GLY A 427 -8.46 1.92 -21.79
CA GLY A 427 -9.04 0.65 -22.24
C GLY A 427 -9.90 -0.08 -21.21
N GLN A 428 -10.23 0.54 -20.07
CA GLN A 428 -11.17 0.00 -19.09
C GLN A 428 -12.60 0.32 -19.49
N ASN A 429 -13.54 -0.59 -19.23
CA ASN A 429 -14.95 -0.35 -19.52
C ASN A 429 -15.66 0.33 -18.35
N ASP A 430 -15.27 0.01 -17.11
CA ASP A 430 -15.76 0.65 -15.90
C ASP A 430 -14.63 0.83 -14.89
N PHE A 431 -14.63 1.93 -14.14
CA PHE A 431 -13.77 2.10 -12.98
C PHE A 431 -14.30 3.19 -12.05
N TRP A 432 -13.86 3.15 -10.79
CA TRP A 432 -14.17 4.18 -9.81
C TRP A 432 -13.00 5.13 -9.65
N ALA A 433 -13.28 6.39 -9.36
CA ALA A 433 -12.27 7.34 -8.94
C ALA A 433 -12.73 8.15 -7.75
N PHE A 434 -11.81 8.49 -6.85
CA PHE A 434 -11.97 9.62 -5.95
C PHE A 434 -11.15 10.77 -6.50
N VAL A 435 -11.83 11.87 -6.85
CA VAL A 435 -11.18 13.05 -7.41
C VAL A 435 -11.15 14.14 -6.35
N VAL A 436 -9.97 14.74 -6.14
CA VAL A 436 -9.80 15.93 -5.32
C VAL A 436 -9.13 17.02 -6.15
N SER A 437 -9.82 18.14 -6.32
CA SER A 437 -9.29 19.34 -6.97
C SER A 437 -8.87 20.35 -5.93
N ARG A 438 -7.66 20.89 -6.09
CA ARG A 438 -7.08 21.92 -5.23
C ARG A 438 -6.70 23.12 -6.06
N VAL A 439 -7.22 24.26 -5.65
CA VAL A 439 -6.98 25.52 -6.33
C VAL A 439 -5.74 26.16 -5.75
N SER A 440 -4.80 26.46 -6.63
CA SER A 440 -3.56 27.11 -6.25
C SER A 440 -3.86 28.49 -5.69
N GLN A 441 -3.31 28.80 -4.52
CA GLN A 441 -3.41 30.14 -3.93
C GLN A 441 -2.62 31.19 -4.74
N SER A 442 -1.84 30.78 -5.74
CA SER A 442 -0.89 31.66 -6.45
C SER A 442 -1.47 32.60 -7.52
N GLY A 443 -2.80 32.70 -7.65
CA GLY A 443 -3.41 34.02 -7.83
C GLY A 443 -3.92 34.48 -9.20
N SER A 444 -4.22 33.59 -10.16
CA SER A 444 -4.95 34.02 -11.38
C SER A 444 -6.44 33.65 -11.37
N ASP A 445 -6.80 32.44 -10.91
CA ASP A 445 -8.18 31.99 -10.91
C ASP A 445 -8.85 32.18 -9.53
N LYS A 446 -9.36 33.39 -9.29
CA LYS A 446 -10.07 33.73 -8.04
C LYS A 446 -11.37 32.95 -7.84
N ASN A 447 -11.86 32.24 -8.87
CA ASN A 447 -13.12 31.52 -8.82
C ASN A 447 -12.96 30.02 -8.58
N GLY A 448 -11.73 29.50 -8.66
CA GLY A 448 -11.49 28.11 -8.36
C GLY A 448 -11.83 27.79 -6.90
N LYS A 449 -12.59 26.71 -6.69
CA LYS A 449 -12.88 26.15 -5.36
C LYS A 449 -12.22 24.79 -5.22
N ASN A 450 -11.75 24.47 -4.02
CA ASN A 450 -11.36 23.09 -3.70
C ASN A 450 -12.59 22.20 -3.77
N MET A 451 -12.49 21.08 -4.48
CA MET A 451 -13.63 20.19 -4.68
C MET A 451 -13.25 18.72 -4.50
N TRP A 452 -14.22 17.89 -4.12
CA TRP A 452 -14.06 16.45 -4.05
C TRP A 452 -15.31 15.70 -4.55
N GLY A 453 -15.11 14.46 -5.00
CA GLY A 453 -16.21 13.58 -5.39
C GLY A 453 -15.76 12.17 -5.73
N PHE A 454 -16.66 11.20 -5.57
CA PHE A 454 -16.50 9.87 -6.13
C PHE A 454 -17.12 9.83 -7.52
N VAL A 455 -16.34 9.48 -8.54
CA VAL A 455 -16.80 9.43 -9.93
C VAL A 455 -16.77 7.98 -10.41
N HIS A 456 -17.90 7.48 -10.89
CA HIS A 456 -17.97 6.20 -11.59
C HIS A 456 -17.85 6.46 -13.09
N PHE A 457 -16.70 6.09 -13.66
CA PHE A 457 -16.47 6.19 -15.08
C PHE A 457 -16.97 4.93 -15.78
N MET A 458 -17.77 5.12 -16.82
CA MET A 458 -18.32 4.07 -17.67
C MET A 458 -18.01 4.43 -19.11
N LYS A 459 -17.49 3.47 -19.88
CA LYS A 459 -17.28 3.63 -21.31
C LYS A 459 -18.64 3.87 -21.97
N ARG A 460 -18.73 4.93 -22.78
CA ARG A 460 -19.91 5.16 -23.61
C ARG A 460 -19.97 4.03 -24.62
N GLU A 461 -21.09 3.33 -24.67
CA GLU A 461 -21.40 2.50 -25.83
C GLU A 461 -21.50 3.47 -27.00
N ASP A 462 -20.44 3.55 -27.80
CA ASP A 462 -20.44 4.31 -29.03
C ASP A 462 -21.59 3.74 -29.86
N GLY A 463 -22.72 4.44 -29.87
CA GLY A 463 -23.82 4.25 -30.80
C GLY A 463 -23.40 4.61 -32.23
N ARG A 464 -22.13 4.34 -32.59
CA ARG A 464 -21.64 4.28 -33.96
C ARG A 464 -22.43 3.18 -34.65
N THR A 465 -23.60 3.60 -35.10
CA THR A 465 -24.16 3.16 -36.37
C THR A 465 -22.98 3.18 -37.33
N GLU A 466 -22.53 2.02 -37.79
CA GLU A 466 -21.46 1.88 -38.77
C GLU A 466 -21.77 2.84 -39.93
N LEU A 467 -21.19 4.04 -39.90
CA LEU A 467 -21.28 4.96 -41.00
C LEU A 467 -20.51 4.25 -42.10
N SER A 468 -21.26 3.66 -43.03
CA SER A 468 -20.76 2.94 -44.18
C SER A 468 -19.59 3.73 -44.78
N PRO A 469 -18.44 3.10 -45.00
CA PRO A 469 -17.28 3.79 -45.57
C PRO A 469 -17.70 4.36 -46.92
N ASP A 470 -17.87 5.68 -47.01
CA ASP A 470 -18.24 6.36 -48.24
C ASP A 470 -17.07 6.22 -49.23
N PRO A 471 -17.20 5.43 -50.31
CA PRO A 471 -16.06 5.05 -51.14
C PRO A 471 -15.64 6.15 -52.14
N SER A 472 -16.08 7.40 -51.97
CA SER A 472 -15.97 8.44 -52.99
C SER A 472 -14.95 9.57 -52.72
N ALA A 473 -14.23 9.57 -51.59
CA ALA A 473 -13.27 10.63 -51.28
C ALA A 473 -11.95 10.48 -52.05
N THR A 474 -11.90 11.13 -53.21
CA THR A 474 -10.75 11.19 -54.12
C THR A 474 -9.60 12.00 -53.50
N GLU A 475 -8.40 11.43 -53.57
CA GLU A 475 -7.13 11.99 -53.12
C GLU A 475 -6.91 13.43 -53.62
N SER A 476 -6.93 14.42 -52.72
CA SER A 476 -6.32 15.71 -53.00
C SER A 476 -5.62 16.26 -51.76
N GLY A 477 -4.29 16.36 -51.88
CA GLY A 477 -3.36 16.58 -50.80
C GLY A 477 -3.50 17.92 -50.10
N SER A 478 -3.74 17.88 -48.78
CA SER A 478 -3.32 18.91 -47.85
C SER A 478 -3.22 18.33 -46.44
N THR A 479 -2.02 17.91 -46.05
CA THR A 479 -1.68 17.39 -44.72
C THR A 479 -1.63 18.52 -43.69
N ARG A 480 -2.78 19.14 -43.38
CA ARG A 480 -2.95 19.81 -42.09
C ARG A 480 -3.31 18.73 -41.07
N ARG A 481 -2.34 18.33 -40.24
CA ARG A 481 -2.56 17.59 -39.00
C ARG A 481 -3.43 18.44 -38.08
N THR A 482 -4.73 18.48 -38.34
CA THR A 482 -5.73 18.82 -37.35
C THR A 482 -5.62 17.71 -36.31
N SER A 483 -5.05 18.04 -35.16
CA SER A 483 -5.11 17.21 -33.97
C SER A 483 -6.59 17.00 -33.65
N GLN A 484 -7.16 15.93 -34.20
CA GLN A 484 -8.46 15.42 -33.81
C GLN A 484 -8.37 15.19 -32.31
N VAL A 485 -8.96 16.12 -31.56
CA VAL A 485 -9.25 15.95 -30.15
C VAL A 485 -10.07 14.68 -30.09
N ARG A 486 -9.47 13.59 -29.61
CA ARG A 486 -10.17 12.33 -29.44
C ARG A 486 -11.23 12.60 -28.39
N THR A 487 -12.48 12.72 -28.83
CA THR A 487 -13.64 12.82 -27.96
C THR A 487 -13.56 11.68 -26.98
N LEU A 488 -13.59 11.99 -25.68
CA LEU A 488 -13.36 10.97 -24.66
C LEU A 488 -14.49 9.95 -24.65
N GLU A 489 -14.09 8.68 -24.62
CA GLU A 489 -14.97 7.50 -24.68
C GLU A 489 -15.73 7.25 -23.38
N TYR A 490 -15.76 8.18 -22.42
CA TYR A 490 -16.28 7.94 -21.07
C TYR A 490 -17.40 8.91 -20.67
N SER A 491 -18.36 8.37 -19.94
CA SER A 491 -19.29 9.14 -19.09
C SER A 491 -18.91 8.95 -17.64
N GLY A 492 -19.01 10.02 -16.84
CA GLY A 492 -18.78 9.97 -15.39
C GLY A 492 -20.07 10.25 -14.64
N GLN A 493 -20.39 9.42 -13.65
CA GLN A 493 -21.48 9.68 -12.71
C GLN A 493 -20.92 10.05 -11.34
N LEU A 494 -21.37 11.18 -10.79
CA LEU A 494 -20.87 11.74 -9.54
C LEU A 494 -21.64 11.22 -8.33
N TYR A 495 -20.92 10.92 -7.26
CA TYR A 495 -21.42 10.41 -5.99
C TYR A 495 -20.71 11.09 -4.82
N ASP A 496 -21.45 11.34 -3.74
CA ASP A 496 -20.88 11.66 -2.43
C ASP A 496 -20.42 10.37 -1.73
N LEU A 497 -19.97 10.49 -0.47
CA LEU A 497 -19.50 9.33 0.29
C LEU A 497 -20.60 8.27 0.47
N HIS A 498 -21.83 8.68 0.81
CA HIS A 498 -22.92 7.74 1.03
C HIS A 498 -23.37 7.06 -0.25
N GLY A 499 -23.51 7.81 -1.35
CA GLY A 499 -23.85 7.26 -2.66
C GLY A 499 -22.79 6.28 -3.16
N PHE A 500 -21.50 6.56 -2.93
CA PHE A 500 -20.42 5.60 -3.19
C PHE A 500 -20.61 4.32 -2.36
N LEU A 501 -20.78 4.45 -1.04
CA LEU A 501 -20.93 3.30 -0.14
C LEU A 501 -22.18 2.46 -0.45
N GLU A 502 -23.30 3.10 -0.78
CA GLU A 502 -24.53 2.41 -1.20
C GLU A 502 -24.32 1.59 -2.48
N ARG A 503 -23.65 2.18 -3.48
CA ARG A 503 -23.28 1.48 -4.71
C ARG A 503 -22.36 0.30 -4.43
N MET A 504 -21.39 0.46 -3.54
CA MET A 504 -20.47 -0.62 -3.18
C MET A 504 -21.16 -1.75 -2.40
N ALA A 505 -22.08 -1.42 -1.50
CA ALA A 505 -22.92 -2.40 -0.80
C ALA A 505 -23.79 -3.19 -1.78
N SER A 506 -24.38 -2.52 -2.78
CA SER A 506 -25.17 -3.19 -3.83
C SER A 506 -24.34 -4.19 -4.64
N LYS A 507 -23.03 -3.93 -4.81
CA LYS A 507 -22.08 -4.85 -5.45
C LYS A 507 -21.61 -5.99 -4.52
N ARG A 508 -22.02 -5.98 -3.24
CA ARG A 508 -21.57 -6.89 -2.17
C ARG A 508 -20.06 -6.82 -1.91
N ARG A 509 -19.50 -5.61 -1.85
CA ARG A 509 -18.12 -5.42 -1.42
C ARG A 509 -18.02 -5.31 0.11
N PRO A 510 -16.89 -5.70 0.72
CA PRO A 510 -16.66 -5.51 2.16
C PRO A 510 -16.76 -4.04 2.57
N MET A 511 -17.68 -3.72 3.48
CA MET A 511 -17.96 -2.34 3.89
C MET A 511 -17.03 -1.87 5.01
N PRO A 512 -16.67 -0.56 5.05
CA PRO A 512 -15.96 0.01 6.19
C PRO A 512 -16.76 -0.08 7.48
N SER A 513 -16.07 -0.02 8.63
CA SER A 513 -16.73 0.17 9.92
C SER A 513 -17.39 1.55 10.01
N GLU A 514 -18.49 1.65 10.77
CA GLU A 514 -19.21 2.92 10.98
C GLU A 514 -18.30 4.01 11.55
N THR A 515 -17.38 3.65 12.45
CA THR A 515 -16.37 4.57 13.01
C THR A 515 -15.46 5.15 11.93
N ALA A 516 -15.01 4.33 10.98
CA ALA A 516 -14.19 4.81 9.87
C ALA A 516 -15.00 5.72 8.94
N VAL A 517 -16.28 5.41 8.67
CA VAL A 517 -17.16 6.27 7.86
C VAL A 517 -17.34 7.64 8.51
N LYS A 518 -17.66 7.69 9.81
CA LYS A 518 -17.80 8.94 10.56
C LYS A 518 -16.52 9.79 10.55
N GLU A 519 -15.37 9.14 10.64
CA GLU A 519 -14.08 9.85 10.58
C GLU A 519 -13.83 10.46 9.20
N LEU A 520 -14.13 9.75 8.11
CA LEU A 520 -14.00 10.32 6.77
C LEU A 520 -15.04 11.41 6.50
N GLU A 521 -16.27 11.27 6.98
CA GLU A 521 -17.28 12.32 6.93
C GLU A 521 -16.78 13.59 7.64
N ARG A 522 -16.23 13.45 8.85
CA ARG A 522 -15.65 14.57 9.59
C ARG A 522 -14.56 15.30 8.81
N ILE A 523 -13.79 14.56 8.00
CA ILE A 523 -12.73 15.11 7.14
C ILE A 523 -13.31 15.80 5.90
N LEU A 524 -14.22 15.14 5.17
CA LEU A 524 -14.78 15.63 3.90
C LEU A 524 -15.74 16.81 4.09
N TYR A 525 -16.55 16.77 5.15
CA TYR A 525 -17.54 17.79 5.48
C TYR A 525 -17.03 18.80 6.52
N LYS A 526 -15.71 18.87 6.70
CA LYS A 526 -15.08 19.82 7.63
C LYS A 526 -15.43 21.25 7.22
N LYS A 527 -15.97 22.03 8.16
CA LYS A 527 -16.25 23.45 7.99
C LYS A 527 -15.20 24.32 8.65
N HIS A 528 -14.88 25.44 8.03
CA HIS A 528 -14.04 26.47 8.61
C HIS A 528 -14.78 27.16 9.75
N SER A 529 -14.17 27.22 10.94
CA SER A 529 -14.86 27.64 12.17
C SER A 529 -15.36 29.09 12.14
N LYS A 530 -14.67 29.99 11.40
CA LYS A 530 -15.06 31.40 11.32
C LYS A 530 -16.08 31.70 10.24
N THR A 531 -16.02 31.00 9.10
CA THR A 531 -16.85 31.30 7.92
C THR A 531 -18.04 30.36 7.79
N GLY A 532 -18.01 29.19 8.44
CA GLY A 532 -19.03 28.14 8.29
C GLY A 532 -18.98 27.42 6.94
N GLU A 533 -18.10 27.85 6.02
CA GLU A 533 -17.91 27.24 4.70
C GLU A 533 -17.11 25.95 4.79
N PHE A 534 -17.35 25.02 3.87
CA PHE A 534 -16.58 23.79 3.78
C PHE A 534 -15.14 24.06 3.30
N TYR A 535 -14.16 23.34 3.85
CA TYR A 535 -12.78 23.40 3.38
C TYR A 535 -12.62 22.90 1.94
N CYS A 536 -13.46 21.95 1.55
CA CYS A 536 -13.51 21.35 0.22
C CYS A 536 -14.97 21.10 -0.12
N LEU A 537 -15.46 21.68 -1.20
CA LEU A 537 -16.85 21.53 -1.62
C LEU A 537 -17.07 20.19 -2.32
N PHE A 538 -18.29 19.70 -2.27
CA PHE A 538 -18.66 18.60 -3.14
C PHE A 538 -18.69 19.09 -4.60
N MET A 539 -18.15 18.29 -5.52
CA MET A 539 -18.17 18.58 -6.96
C MET A 539 -19.60 18.70 -7.50
N ARG A 540 -19.76 19.37 -8.64
CA ARG A 540 -20.98 19.37 -9.45
C ARG A 540 -20.75 18.53 -10.71
N GLU A 541 -21.82 18.13 -11.38
CA GLU A 541 -21.72 17.32 -12.62
C GLU A 541 -20.88 18.02 -13.71
N GLU A 542 -21.00 19.34 -13.84
CA GLU A 542 -20.19 20.15 -14.76
C GLU A 542 -18.67 20.07 -14.49
N ASP A 543 -18.28 19.81 -13.24
CA ASP A 543 -16.86 19.66 -12.87
C ASP A 543 -16.31 18.32 -13.36
N VAL A 544 -17.14 17.28 -13.40
CA VAL A 544 -16.76 15.95 -13.93
C VAL A 544 -16.50 16.01 -15.43
N GLU A 545 -17.30 16.75 -16.19
CA GLU A 545 -17.07 16.94 -17.62
C GLU A 545 -15.73 17.61 -17.90
N ARG A 546 -15.34 18.60 -17.08
CA ARG A 546 -14.03 19.26 -17.19
C ARG A 546 -12.88 18.29 -16.92
N ILE A 547 -13.03 17.42 -15.92
CA ILE A 547 -12.05 16.40 -15.56
C ILE A 547 -11.89 15.37 -16.69
N ILE A 548 -12.99 15.02 -17.36
CA ILE A 548 -12.94 14.10 -18.50
C ILE A 548 -12.15 14.73 -19.64
N VAL A 549 -12.34 16.03 -19.91
CA VAL A 549 -11.69 16.75 -21.03
C VAL A 549 -10.22 17.06 -20.79
N SER A 550 -9.79 17.23 -19.53
CA SER A 550 -8.40 17.50 -19.13
C SER A 550 -7.53 16.25 -19.17
#